data_AF-A0A2V9THC4-F1
#
_entry.id   AF-A0A2V9THC4-F1
#
_cell.length_a   1.000
_cell.length_b   1.000
_cell.length_c   1.000
_cell.angle_alpha   90.00
_cell.angle_beta   90.00
_cell.angle_gamma   90.00
#
_symmetry.space_group_name_H-M   'P 1'
#
loop_
_entity.id
_entity.type
_entity.pdbx_description
1 polymer ?
#
loop_
_entity_poly.entity_id
_entity_poly.type
_entity_poly.pdbx_seq_one_letter_code
_entity_poly.pdbx_strand_id
1 'polypeptide(L)' 'MSKRKRKMRGKVQKVIEPALPSEPEKAQIGIEEADELYREIRVENVVTDEKGKNARLKVGADVDVVIEADTDATTKKPD' A
#
# COMPACT_ATOMS: atom_id res chain seq x y z
N MET A 1 -8.59 -10.53 18.88
CA MET A 1 -7.17 -10.27 18.57
C MET A 1 -6.98 -8.76 18.46
N SER A 2 -6.09 -8.16 19.24
CA SER A 2 -5.80 -6.73 19.13
C SER A 2 -4.78 -6.51 18.01
N LYS A 3 -4.99 -5.52 17.14
CA LYS A 3 -4.05 -5.15 16.07
C LYS A 3 -3.30 -3.86 16.40
N ARG A 4 -2.01 -3.83 16.06
CA ARG A 4 -1.19 -2.62 16.00
C ARG A 4 -1.26 -2.07 14.58
N LYS A 5 -1.31 -0.74 14.45
CA LYS A 5 -1.33 -0.09 13.13
C LYS A 5 -0.44 1.13 13.06
N ARG A 6 0.16 1.36 11.89
CA ARG A 6 0.85 2.59 11.50
C ARG A 6 0.25 3.08 10.19
N LYS A 7 -0.10 4.37 10.13
CA LYS A 7 -0.56 5.03 8.90
C LYS A 7 0.55 5.92 8.35
N MET A 8 0.68 5.95 7.03
CA MET A 8 1.66 6.75 6.30
C MET A 8 0.98 7.34 5.07
N ARG A 9 1.41 8.52 4.65
CA ARG A 9 0.89 9.17 3.45
C ARG A 9 1.65 8.68 2.24
N GLY A 10 0.91 8.45 1.16
CA GLY A 10 1.51 8.09 -0.11
C GLY A 10 0.83 8.73 -1.29
N LYS A 11 1.54 8.70 -2.41
CA LYS A 11 1.04 9.13 -3.71
C LYS A 11 1.27 8.05 -4.73
N VAL A 12 0.26 7.77 -5.54
CA VAL A 12 0.37 6.84 -6.67
C VAL A 12 1.25 7.48 -7.74
N GLN A 13 2.49 7.03 -7.85
CA GLN A 13 3.46 7.58 -8.79
C GLN A 13 3.28 7.01 -10.19
N LYS A 14 3.00 5.70 -10.27
CA LYS A 14 2.84 4.97 -11.53
C LYS A 14 1.80 3.87 -11.40
N VAL A 15 1.07 3.65 -12.48
CA VAL A 15 0.30 2.45 -12.72
C VAL A 15 1.08 1.65 -13.76
N ILE A 16 1.52 0.45 -13.39
CA ILE A 16 2.38 -0.42 -14.19
C ILE A 16 1.49 -1.46 -14.84
N GLU A 17 1.37 -1.38 -16.16
CA GLU A 17 0.68 -2.38 -16.95
C GLU A 17 1.44 -3.71 -16.92
N PRO A 18 0.73 -4.85 -16.89
CA PRO A 18 1.36 -6.15 -16.87
C PRO A 18 2.03 -6.44 -18.22
N ALA A 19 3.19 -7.09 -18.19
CA ALA A 19 3.90 -7.51 -19.41
C ALA A 19 3.23 -8.71 -20.09
N LEU A 20 2.52 -9.53 -19.30
CA LEU A 20 1.79 -10.71 -19.75
C LEU A 20 0.31 -10.58 -19.38
N PRO A 21 -0.63 -11.02 -20.24
CA PRO A 21 -2.07 -10.95 -19.93
C PRO A 21 -2.51 -11.70 -18.68
N SER A 22 -1.69 -12.65 -18.19
CA SER A 22 -1.94 -13.42 -16.97
C SER A 22 -1.55 -12.67 -15.68
N GLU A 23 -0.81 -11.58 -15.78
CA GLU A 23 -0.36 -10.81 -14.61
C GLU A 23 -1.29 -9.62 -14.35
N PRO A 24 -1.50 -9.25 -13.07
CA PRO A 24 -2.32 -8.09 -12.75
C PRO A 24 -1.53 -6.78 -12.88
N GLU A 25 -2.25 -5.69 -13.18
CA GLU A 25 -1.74 -4.32 -13.12
C GLU A 25 -1.30 -3.98 -11.69
N LYS A 26 -0.18 -3.26 -11.54
CA LYS A 26 0.35 -2.87 -10.24
C LYS A 26 0.34 -1.36 -10.06
N ALA A 27 -0.01 -0.90 -8.86
CA ALA A 27 0.17 0.47 -8.44
C ALA A 27 1.52 0.61 -7.72
N GLN A 28 2.36 1.53 -8.19
CA GLN A 28 3.55 1.99 -7.47
C GLN A 28 3.17 3.21 -6.62
N ILE A 29 3.30 3.07 -5.31
CA ILE A 29 2.97 4.11 -4.34
C ILE A 29 4.27 4.58 -3.69
N GLY A 30 4.57 5.87 -3.83
CA GLY A 30 5.65 6.51 -3.08
C GLY A 30 5.13 6.95 -1.70
N ILE A 31 5.87 6.64 -0.65
CA ILE A 31 5.58 6.94 0.75
C ILE A 31 6.38 8.19 1.16
N GLU A 32 5.69 9.21 1.69
CA GLU A 32 6.30 10.50 2.00
C GLU A 32 7.26 10.40 3.20
N GLU A 33 6.91 9.61 4.21
CA GLU A 33 7.66 9.48 5.46
C GLU A 33 8.75 8.39 5.43
N ALA A 34 9.04 7.83 4.25
CA ALA A 34 10.02 6.78 4.06
C ALA A 34 11.41 7.32 3.64
N ASP A 35 12.45 6.55 3.96
CA ASP A 35 13.83 6.86 3.61
C ASP A 35 14.01 7.01 2.10
N GLU A 36 14.89 7.93 1.67
CA GLU A 36 14.94 8.43 0.29
C GLU A 36 15.03 7.38 -0.80
N LEU A 37 15.75 6.30 -0.54
CA LEU A 37 16.01 5.23 -1.50
C LEU A 37 15.00 4.07 -1.41
N TYR A 38 14.11 4.08 -0.42
CA TYR A 38 13.19 2.97 -0.12
C TYR A 38 11.74 3.44 0.07
N ARG A 39 11.34 4.48 -0.66
CA ARG A 39 10.02 5.10 -0.53
C ARG A 39 8.89 4.34 -1.22
N GLU A 40 9.20 3.35 -2.05
CA GLU A 40 8.23 2.82 -3.00
C GLU A 40 7.72 1.43 -2.62
N ILE A 41 6.41 1.26 -2.64
CA ILE A 41 5.76 -0.06 -2.58
C ILE A 41 5.03 -0.32 -3.89
N ARG A 42 5.05 -1.58 -4.34
CA ARG A 42 4.29 -2.06 -5.49
C ARG A 42 3.28 -3.09 -5.03
N VAL A 43 2.00 -2.78 -5.23
CA VAL A 43 0.88 -3.64 -4.88
C VAL A 43 0.00 -3.83 -6.11
N GLU A 44 -0.79 -4.91 -6.12
CA GLU A 44 -1.83 -5.08 -7.13
C GLU A 44 -2.78 -3.89 -7.11
N ASN A 45 -3.16 -3.36 -8.29
CA ASN A 45 -3.99 -2.16 -8.38
C ASN A 45 -5.48 -2.47 -8.18
N VAL A 46 -5.80 -3.10 -7.05
CA VAL A 46 -7.16 -3.49 -6.67
C VAL A 46 -7.41 -2.97 -5.26
N VAL A 47 -8.42 -2.11 -5.14
CA VAL A 47 -8.98 -1.67 -3.86
C VAL A 47 -10.45 -2.04 -3.80
N THR A 48 -10.95 -2.34 -2.62
CA THR A 48 -12.32 -2.83 -2.43
C THR A 48 -13.09 -1.87 -1.53
N ASP A 49 -14.32 -1.51 -1.92
CA ASP A 49 -15.20 -0.68 -1.09
C ASP A 49 -15.92 -1.48 0.01
N GLU A 50 -16.69 -0.80 0.85
CA GLU A 50 -17.46 -1.42 1.95
C GLU A 50 -18.46 -2.49 1.48
N LYS A 51 -18.83 -2.48 0.20
CA LYS A 51 -19.77 -3.43 -0.41
C LYS A 51 -19.05 -4.56 -1.14
N GLY A 52 -17.72 -4.64 -1.05
CA GLY A 52 -16.94 -5.67 -1.74
C GLY A 52 -16.68 -5.36 -3.22
N LYS A 53 -16.99 -4.15 -3.71
CA LYS A 53 -16.78 -3.81 -5.13
C LYS A 53 -15.34 -3.36 -5.36
N ASN A 54 -14.71 -3.94 -6.37
CA ASN A 54 -13.35 -3.61 -6.75
C ASN A 54 -13.27 -2.33 -7.59
N ALA A 55 -12.24 -1.54 -7.34
CA ALA A 55 -11.83 -0.36 -8.09
C ALA A 55 -10.30 -0.33 -8.21
N ARG A 56 -9.80 0.59 -9.04
CA ARG A 56 -8.37 0.79 -9.26
C ARG A 56 -7.94 2.20 -8.87
N LEU A 57 -6.71 2.32 -8.39
CA LEU A 57 -6.04 3.58 -8.11
C LEU A 57 -5.64 4.27 -9.43
N LYS A 58 -5.59 5.60 -9.39
CA LYS A 58 -5.17 6.45 -10.51
C LYS A 58 -3.82 7.10 -10.19
N VAL A 59 -2.99 7.31 -11.22
CA VAL A 59 -1.75 8.08 -11.09
C VAL A 59 -2.05 9.47 -10.51
N GLY A 60 -1.21 9.91 -9.57
CA GLY A 60 -1.33 11.20 -8.89
C GLY A 60 -2.25 11.22 -7.67
N ALA A 61 -3.05 10.17 -7.46
CA ALA A 61 -3.95 10.09 -6.31
C ALA A 61 -3.17 10.03 -5.00
N ASP A 62 -3.65 10.76 -4.00
CA ASP A 62 -3.23 10.64 -2.61
C ASP A 62 -3.88 9.43 -1.97
N VAL A 63 -3.10 8.69 -1.18
CA VAL A 63 -3.54 7.46 -0.51
C VAL A 63 -2.98 7.38 0.91
N ASP A 64 -3.74 6.73 1.80
CA ASP A 64 -3.25 6.32 3.12
C ASP A 64 -2.72 4.88 3.03
N VAL A 65 -1.44 4.69 3.31
CA VAL A 65 -0.83 3.36 3.47
C VAL A 65 -0.97 2.94 4.93
N VAL A 66 -1.70 1.86 5.19
CA VAL A 66 -1.91 1.34 6.54
C VAL A 66 -1.18 0.01 6.71
N ILE A 67 -0.19 -0.04 7.59
CA ILE A 67 0.44 -1.27 8.03
C ILE A 67 -0.29 -1.74 9.28
N GLU A 68 -0.86 -2.94 9.23
CA GLU A 68 -1.51 -3.59 10.38
C GLU A 68 -0.83 -4.93 10.70
N ALA A 69 -0.64 -5.20 11.99
CA ALA A 69 -0.11 -6.46 12.48
C ALA A 69 -0.84 -6.88 13.76
N ASP A 70 -1.02 -8.18 13.96
CA ASP A 70 -1.53 -8.69 15.23
C ASP A 70 -0.54 -8.45 16.37
N THR A 71 -1.04 -8.28 17.59
CA THR A 71 -0.19 -7.91 18.72
C THR A 71 0.87 -8.98 19.05
N ASP A 72 0.53 -10.25 18.86
CA ASP A 72 1.43 -11.40 19.00
C ASP A 72 2.48 -11.49 17.90
N ALA A 73 2.27 -10.85 16.75
CA ALA A 73 3.23 -10.70 15.66
C ALA A 73 4.18 -9.49 15.84
N THR A 74 4.16 -8.81 16.99
CA THR A 74 4.99 -7.61 17.25
C THR A 74 5.87 -7.77 18.48
N THR A 75 7.07 -7.18 18.44
CA THR A 75 7.93 -7.01 19.60
C THR A 75 7.90 -5.57 20.09
N LYS A 76 8.27 -5.33 21.36
CA LYS A 76 8.39 -3.96 21.88
C LYS A 76 9.49 -3.23 21.14
N LYS A 77 9.24 -1.97 20.78
CA LYS A 77 10.28 -1.08 20.26
C LYS A 77 11.31 -0.86 21.37
N PRO A 78 12.61 -1.07 21.13
CA PRO A 78 13.65 -0.67 22.08
C PRO A 78 13.63 0.85 22.26
N ASP A 79 13.97 1.30 23.47
CA ASP A 79 14.10 2.73 23.82
C ASP A 79 15.25 3.41 23.06
#